data_AF-A0AAV9I6T4-F1
#
_entry.id   AF-A0AAV9I6T4-F1
#
_cell.length_a   1.000
_cell.length_b   1.000
_cell.length_c   1.000
_cell.angle_alpha   90.00
_cell.angle_beta   90.00
_cell.angle_gamma   90.00
#
_symmetry.space_group_name_H-M   'P 1'
#
loop_
_entity.id
_entity.type
_entity.pdbx_description
1 polymer ?
#
loop_
_entity_poly.entity_id
_entity_poly.type
_entity_poly.pdbx_seq_one_letter_code
_entity_poly.pdbx_strand_id
1 'polypeptide(L)'
;MTESPEQGKQETVPESTQDTTQVHPLQFAWSLWYSSSSGKRLTFESYDQALKKVATFRTVEEFWGVFNHIPQPSQIAPKADFHIFKADVEPKWEDPMNESGGIWQLNFRRDTSAAGETAINDAWLHTVLAIIGDNFEPAESDDIRGIALAVRSREYRIALWTGTAEDQELQEAIGRSFRKFATYTGITIKETISFTSNKDAMEMDSWNQELERIQNKSFRMYERLARAVEELQSILESLYSTDQAAVGEEPQQRQQLEELKRIAEAKQRECNSEQKEVYASLSKFSKSVDKVAQQLLEGACCSCTKLAPDLVNQAICQHLFRKGLFTVGEQFADESGIIFVDNDFTEPIKELYDIVSAINRYELEPAISWIMKHAVHLTKGGDSLLFRLHELQYLELVRNRKIVQAMEYANKHFPAFAESYMSEIQRLCGCLLFMDRIETSPYADLFSPQLLMETQMEFTKACCKVLGIAQESPLYLVVCAGIVALPVLLKAARIFPNKTDWKGTDQLPVEVELGKSFQFHSIFTCPVSREQSSADNPPMLLPCGHVLCQASIQKLPRVTSRFKCPYCPCEQTVSQCRVINF
;
A
#
# COMPACT_ATOMS: atom_id res chain seq x y z
N MET A 1 73.50 52.06 2.89
CA MET A 1 73.75 52.17 4.34
C MET A 1 72.37 52.18 4.98
N THR A 2 71.87 51.17 5.66
CA THR A 2 72.47 50.09 6.46
C THR A 2 71.49 48.92 6.49
N GLU A 3 72.00 47.71 6.31
CA GLU A 3 71.28 46.45 6.53
C GLU A 3 71.06 46.19 8.03
N SER A 4 69.93 45.58 8.38
CA SER A 4 69.74 44.76 9.58
C SER A 4 68.95 43.50 9.17
N PRO A 5 69.29 42.31 9.69
CA PRO A 5 68.88 41.04 9.08
C PRO A 5 67.74 40.36 9.83
N GLU A 6 66.78 39.78 9.10
CA GLU A 6 65.83 38.79 9.63
C GLU A 6 66.11 37.40 9.07
N GLN A 7 66.11 36.44 10.00
CA GLN A 7 66.63 35.09 9.89
C GLN A 7 65.70 34.17 9.09
N GLY A 8 66.26 33.49 8.09
CA GLY A 8 65.64 32.33 7.46
C GLY A 8 65.76 31.09 8.34
N LYS A 9 64.63 30.46 8.67
CA LYS A 9 64.59 29.11 9.27
C LYS A 9 64.70 28.06 8.17
N GLN A 10 65.69 27.19 8.33
CA GLN A 10 65.93 26.00 7.50
C GLN A 10 64.78 24.99 7.63
N GLU A 11 64.34 24.47 6.48
CA GLU A 11 63.53 23.27 6.36
C GLU A 11 64.29 22.07 6.96
N THR A 12 63.62 21.35 7.85
CA THR A 12 64.06 20.03 8.33
C THR A 12 63.20 18.99 7.65
N VAL A 13 63.81 18.24 6.73
CA VAL A 13 63.28 16.96 6.23
C VAL A 13 63.51 15.93 7.33
N PRO A 14 62.48 15.22 7.85
CA PRO A 14 62.72 14.06 8.68
C PRO A 14 63.01 12.85 7.77
N GLU A 15 64.16 12.24 7.98
CA GLU A 15 64.56 10.94 7.46
C GLU A 15 63.55 9.84 7.81
N SER A 16 63.20 9.04 6.80
CA SER A 16 62.47 7.78 6.91
C SER A 16 63.34 6.68 7.54
N THR A 17 62.77 5.87 8.43
CA THR A 17 62.48 4.43 8.24
C THR A 17 62.33 3.74 9.60
N GLN A 18 61.08 3.58 10.05
CA GLN A 18 60.69 2.43 10.86
C GLN A 18 59.67 1.65 10.04
N ASP A 19 60.07 0.47 9.62
CA ASP A 19 59.24 -0.51 8.94
C ASP A 19 58.32 -1.14 10.00
N THR A 20 57.15 -0.53 10.20
CA THR A 20 56.10 -1.04 11.08
C THR A 20 54.82 -1.21 10.27
N THR A 21 54.79 -2.14 9.33
CA THR A 21 53.51 -2.62 8.77
C THR A 21 52.86 -3.58 9.76
N GLN A 22 52.46 -3.07 10.92
CA GLN A 22 51.56 -3.77 11.83
C GLN A 22 50.17 -3.72 11.19
N VAL A 23 49.73 -4.85 10.62
CA VAL A 23 48.38 -5.02 10.08
C VAL A 23 47.42 -5.42 11.20
N HIS A 24 46.17 -4.97 11.12
CA HIS A 24 45.16 -5.22 12.15
C HIS A 24 44.23 -6.36 11.70
N PRO A 25 44.32 -7.56 12.30
CA PRO A 25 43.49 -8.68 11.90
C PRO A 25 42.03 -8.45 12.28
N LEU A 26 41.12 -8.89 11.40
CA LEU A 26 39.69 -8.98 11.69
C LEU A 26 39.38 -10.31 12.37
N GLN A 27 38.32 -10.34 13.19
CA GLN A 27 37.85 -11.57 13.86
C GLN A 27 37.45 -12.66 12.83
N PHE A 28 36.78 -12.23 11.74
CA PHE A 28 36.38 -13.08 10.63
C PHE A 28 36.97 -12.55 9.33
N ALA A 29 37.23 -13.45 8.38
CA ALA A 29 37.49 -13.07 7.00
C ALA A 29 36.16 -12.72 6.32
N TRP A 30 36.15 -11.69 5.47
CA TRP A 30 34.95 -11.21 4.78
C TRP A 30 35.17 -11.15 3.28
N SER A 31 34.12 -11.40 2.49
CA SER A 31 34.12 -11.30 1.03
C SER A 31 33.11 -10.25 0.57
N LEU A 32 33.56 -9.34 -0.30
CA LEU A 32 32.72 -8.41 -1.02
C LEU A 32 32.20 -9.07 -2.30
N TRP A 33 30.90 -8.97 -2.55
CA TRP A 33 30.24 -9.42 -3.76
C TRP A 33 29.42 -8.30 -4.38
N TYR A 34 29.20 -8.41 -5.69
CA TYR A 34 28.43 -7.45 -6.47
C TYR A 34 27.50 -8.19 -7.43
N SER A 35 26.27 -7.68 -7.58
CA SER A 35 25.35 -8.11 -8.63
C SER A 35 24.63 -6.91 -9.26
N SER A 36 24.22 -7.04 -10.52
CA SER A 36 23.41 -6.04 -11.21
C SER A 36 22.42 -6.68 -12.17
N SER A 37 21.18 -6.17 -12.18
CA SER A 37 20.15 -6.62 -13.11
C SER A 37 20.09 -5.74 -14.36
N SER A 38 20.49 -6.29 -15.51
CA SER A 38 20.42 -5.65 -16.82
C SER A 38 18.98 -5.61 -17.37
N GLY A 39 18.09 -4.86 -16.70
CA GLY A 39 16.78 -4.46 -17.23
C GLY A 39 15.67 -5.50 -17.21
N LYS A 40 15.95 -6.81 -17.12
CA LYS A 40 14.95 -7.87 -16.88
C LYS A 40 14.94 -8.27 -15.41
N ARG A 41 13.75 -8.61 -14.86
CA ARG A 41 13.60 -9.18 -13.50
C ARG A 41 14.46 -10.45 -13.44
N LEU A 42 15.40 -10.52 -12.51
CA LEU A 42 16.31 -11.67 -12.39
C LEU A 42 15.48 -12.91 -12.02
N THR A 43 15.55 -13.95 -12.85
CA THR A 43 15.16 -15.31 -12.45
C THR A 43 16.25 -15.89 -11.55
N PHE A 44 15.90 -16.89 -10.74
CA PHE A 44 16.83 -17.65 -9.90
C PHE A 44 18.15 -18.01 -10.62
N GLU A 45 18.05 -18.60 -11.81
CA GLU A 45 19.21 -19.02 -12.63
C GLU A 45 20.07 -17.83 -13.12
N SER A 46 19.48 -16.63 -13.24
CA SER A 46 20.20 -15.42 -13.67
C SER A 46 20.87 -14.69 -12.51
N TYR A 47 20.40 -14.86 -11.28
CA TYR A 47 21.00 -14.27 -10.08
C TYR A 47 22.36 -14.93 -9.78
N ASP A 48 22.42 -16.26 -9.83
CA ASP A 48 23.64 -17.05 -9.61
C ASP A 48 24.73 -16.71 -10.64
N GLN A 49 24.35 -16.43 -11.89
CA GLN A 49 25.27 -15.98 -12.94
C GLN A 49 25.67 -14.50 -12.84
N ALA A 50 24.86 -13.67 -12.17
CA ALA A 50 25.08 -12.22 -12.04
C ALA A 50 25.87 -11.85 -10.78
N LEU A 51 25.89 -12.71 -9.76
CA LEU A 51 26.61 -12.51 -8.51
C LEU A 51 28.11 -12.78 -8.70
N LYS A 52 28.94 -11.78 -8.42
CA LYS A 52 30.41 -11.86 -8.60
C LYS A 52 31.13 -11.54 -7.30
N LYS A 53 32.01 -12.43 -6.86
CA LYS A 53 32.96 -12.17 -5.77
C LYS A 53 34.00 -11.17 -6.26
N VAL A 54 34.09 -10.02 -5.60
CA VAL A 54 35.01 -8.92 -5.94
C VAL A 54 36.34 -9.09 -5.25
N ALA A 55 36.32 -9.29 -3.92
CA ALA A 55 37.53 -9.44 -3.11
C ALA A 55 37.23 -10.16 -1.79
N THR A 56 38.25 -10.72 -1.16
CA THR A 56 38.21 -11.24 0.21
C THR A 56 39.28 -10.53 1.03
N PHE A 57 38.93 -10.04 2.22
CA PHE A 57 39.82 -9.33 3.13
C PHE A 57 39.77 -9.94 4.54
N ARG A 58 40.91 -9.89 5.23
CA ARG A 58 41.16 -10.47 6.56
C ARG A 58 41.73 -9.45 7.56
N THR A 59 42.08 -8.26 7.08
CA THR A 59 42.65 -7.18 7.89
C THR A 59 41.89 -5.87 7.65
N VAL A 60 41.99 -4.94 8.60
CA VAL A 60 41.41 -3.59 8.50
C VAL A 60 41.98 -2.84 7.31
N GLU A 61 43.27 -2.99 7.02
CA GLU A 61 43.96 -2.36 5.90
C GLU A 61 43.47 -2.89 4.56
N GLU A 62 43.30 -4.21 4.42
CA GLU A 62 42.71 -4.81 3.22
C GLU A 62 41.26 -4.37 3.03
N PHE A 63 40.47 -4.26 4.11
CA PHE A 63 39.12 -3.72 4.05
C PHE A 63 39.12 -2.30 3.45
N TRP A 64 39.90 -1.38 4.01
CA TRP A 64 39.97 -0.01 3.51
C TRP A 64 40.56 0.07 2.09
N GLY A 65 41.50 -0.83 1.76
CA GLY A 65 42.04 -1.00 0.42
C GLY A 65 40.95 -1.33 -0.61
N VAL A 66 39.98 -2.18 -0.25
CA VAL A 66 38.83 -2.50 -1.12
C VAL A 66 37.75 -1.41 -1.06
N PHE A 67 37.33 -1.02 0.15
CA PHE A 67 36.18 -0.15 0.38
C PHE A 67 36.38 1.28 -0.15
N ASN A 68 37.60 1.81 -0.13
CA ASN A 68 37.90 3.13 -0.70
C ASN A 68 37.89 3.16 -2.23
N HIS A 69 37.90 1.99 -2.89
CA HIS A 69 37.92 1.87 -4.35
C HIS A 69 36.57 1.44 -4.93
N ILE A 70 35.50 1.43 -4.12
CA ILE A 70 34.13 1.22 -4.58
C ILE A 70 33.31 2.52 -4.42
N PRO A 71 32.32 2.77 -5.29
CA PRO A 71 31.45 3.93 -5.18
C PRO A 71 30.65 3.90 -3.88
N GLN A 72 30.41 5.09 -3.30
CA GLN A 72 29.52 5.23 -2.15
C GLN A 72 28.06 4.92 -2.53
N PRO A 73 27.20 4.51 -1.57
CA PRO A 73 25.79 4.24 -1.83
C PRO A 73 25.06 5.27 -2.70
N SER A 74 25.24 6.57 -2.43
CA SER A 74 24.61 7.65 -3.19
C SER A 74 25.07 7.76 -4.65
N GLN A 75 26.27 7.26 -4.96
CA GLN A 75 26.91 7.33 -6.27
C GLN A 75 26.61 6.10 -7.14
N ILE A 76 25.98 5.07 -6.58
CA ILE A 76 25.68 3.82 -7.27
C ILE A 76 24.43 3.99 -8.14
N ALA A 77 24.51 3.52 -9.39
CA ALA A 77 23.36 3.48 -10.29
C ALA A 77 22.29 2.51 -9.75
N PRO A 78 20.97 2.81 -9.92
CA PRO A 78 19.91 1.89 -9.55
C PRO A 78 20.10 0.50 -10.16
N LYS A 79 19.57 -0.54 -9.49
CA LYS A 79 19.64 -1.96 -9.90
C LYS A 79 21.02 -2.60 -9.67
N ALA A 80 21.73 -2.12 -8.66
CA ALA A 80 22.98 -2.72 -8.18
C ALA A 80 22.79 -3.18 -6.73
N ASP A 81 23.35 -4.34 -6.42
CA ASP A 81 23.40 -4.89 -5.07
C ASP A 81 24.86 -5.20 -4.69
N PHE A 82 25.26 -4.76 -3.49
CA PHE A 82 26.56 -5.04 -2.89
C PHE A 82 26.37 -5.89 -1.65
N HIS A 83 27.25 -6.86 -1.42
CA HIS A 83 27.14 -7.79 -0.29
C HIS A 83 28.51 -7.96 0.38
N ILE A 84 28.57 -7.89 1.71
CA ILE A 84 29.77 -8.20 2.50
C ILE A 84 29.41 -9.34 3.44
N PHE A 85 29.93 -10.54 3.17
CA PHE A 85 29.59 -11.76 3.91
C PHE A 85 30.84 -12.43 4.47
N LYS A 86 30.70 -13.20 5.55
CA LYS A 86 31.78 -14.05 6.05
C LYS A 86 32.32 -14.90 4.89
N ALA A 87 33.63 -15.10 4.83
CA ALA A 87 34.30 -15.55 3.60
C ALA A 87 33.87 -16.95 3.11
N ASP A 88 33.38 -17.77 4.03
CA ASP A 88 32.83 -19.11 3.84
C ASP A 88 31.32 -19.15 3.61
N VAL A 89 30.64 -17.99 3.58
CA VAL A 89 29.21 -17.86 3.35
C VAL A 89 28.96 -17.13 2.03
N GLU A 90 28.17 -17.74 1.16
CA GLU A 90 27.69 -17.10 -0.06
C GLU A 90 26.42 -16.27 0.24
N PRO A 91 26.24 -15.09 -0.38
CA PRO A 91 25.08 -14.22 -0.13
C PRO A 91 23.84 -14.72 -0.87
N LYS A 92 23.44 -15.96 -0.57
CA LYS A 92 22.34 -16.68 -1.21
C LYS A 92 21.61 -17.53 -0.18
N TRP A 93 20.29 -17.70 -0.34
CA TRP A 93 19.44 -18.36 0.66
C TRP A 93 19.60 -19.89 0.68
N GLU A 94 20.18 -20.45 -0.38
CA GLU A 94 20.51 -21.86 -0.56
C GLU A 94 21.84 -22.25 0.10
N ASP A 95 22.62 -21.25 0.54
CA ASP A 95 23.80 -21.53 1.35
C ASP A 95 23.35 -22.19 2.66
N PRO A 96 23.94 -23.34 3.06
CA PRO A 96 23.59 -24.03 4.30
C PRO A 96 23.69 -23.14 5.55
N MET A 97 24.52 -22.10 5.53
CA MET A 97 24.68 -21.15 6.63
C MET A 97 23.58 -20.09 6.69
N ASN A 98 22.76 -19.97 5.65
CA ASN A 98 21.66 -19.01 5.55
C ASN A 98 20.27 -19.69 5.61
N GLU A 99 20.13 -20.98 5.25
CA GLU A 99 18.80 -21.61 5.06
C GLU A 99 17.84 -21.49 6.25
N SER A 100 18.38 -21.58 7.48
CA SER A 100 17.62 -21.53 8.75
C SER A 100 17.57 -20.12 9.36
N GLY A 101 18.14 -19.16 8.65
CA GLY A 101 18.34 -17.79 9.09
C GLY A 101 17.25 -16.83 8.70
N GLY A 102 17.54 -15.54 8.83
CA GLY A 102 16.66 -14.47 8.42
C GLY A 102 17.41 -13.19 8.09
N ILE A 103 16.62 -12.16 7.78
CA ILE A 103 17.14 -10.88 7.31
C ILE A 103 16.45 -9.75 8.07
N TRP A 104 17.24 -8.95 8.76
CA TRP A 104 16.82 -7.65 9.26
C TRP A 104 17.00 -6.60 8.17
N GLN A 105 15.98 -5.78 7.92
CA GLN A 105 15.97 -4.81 6.81
C GLN A 105 15.63 -3.40 7.29
N LEU A 106 16.39 -2.43 6.77
CA LEU A 106 16.14 -1.00 6.86
C LEU A 106 16.01 -0.41 5.46
N ASN A 107 14.90 0.27 5.21
CA ASN A 107 14.68 1.00 3.97
C ASN A 107 14.94 2.50 4.19
N PHE A 108 15.53 3.13 3.18
CA PHE A 108 15.81 4.55 3.15
C PHE A 108 15.22 5.10 1.86
N ARG A 109 14.24 6.00 1.97
CA ARG A 109 13.73 6.72 0.81
C ARG A 109 14.88 7.46 0.13
N ARG A 110 14.94 7.40 -1.20
CA ARG A 110 15.98 8.11 -1.96
C ARG A 110 15.78 9.61 -1.82
N ASP A 111 16.73 10.26 -1.19
CA ASP A 111 16.86 11.70 -1.09
C ASP A 111 18.17 12.11 -1.78
N THR A 112 18.06 13.07 -2.70
CA THR A 112 19.19 13.60 -3.50
C THR A 112 19.76 14.88 -2.90
N SER A 113 19.24 15.32 -1.75
CA SER A 113 19.88 16.36 -0.96
C SER A 113 21.21 15.87 -0.41
N ALA A 114 22.17 16.79 -0.22
CA ALA A 114 23.47 16.46 0.38
C ALA A 114 23.32 15.77 1.76
N ALA A 115 22.30 16.15 2.54
CA ALA A 115 22.00 15.53 3.82
C ALA A 115 21.49 14.08 3.64
N GLY A 116 20.61 13.83 2.67
CA GLY A 116 20.10 12.51 2.35
C GLY A 116 21.18 11.56 1.80
N GLU A 117 22.06 12.06 0.95
CA GLU A 117 23.20 11.31 0.43
C GLU A 117 24.20 10.94 1.52
N THR A 118 24.54 11.90 2.39
CA THR A 118 25.41 11.67 3.56
C THR A 118 24.78 10.61 4.46
N ALA A 119 23.47 10.72 4.72
CA ALA A 119 22.76 9.80 5.61
C ALA A 119 22.86 8.33 5.16
N ILE A 120 22.62 8.03 3.89
CA ILE A 120 22.72 6.64 3.40
C ILE A 120 24.16 6.14 3.37
N ASN A 121 25.11 7.01 3.01
CA ASN A 121 26.54 6.66 2.97
C ASN A 121 27.06 6.31 4.37
N ASP A 122 26.72 7.13 5.36
CA ASP A 122 27.09 6.91 6.76
C ASP A 122 26.41 5.67 7.33
N ALA A 123 25.10 5.50 7.09
CA ALA A 123 24.37 4.33 7.57
C ALA A 123 24.98 3.02 7.05
N TRP A 124 25.38 2.98 5.78
CA TRP A 124 26.08 1.82 5.21
C TRP A 124 27.45 1.62 5.85
N LEU A 125 28.28 2.66 5.87
CA LEU A 125 29.64 2.60 6.39
C LEU A 125 29.67 2.17 7.86
N HIS A 126 28.90 2.82 8.73
CA HIS A 126 28.88 2.53 10.16
C HIS A 126 28.37 1.12 10.45
N THR A 127 27.39 0.63 9.68
CA THR A 127 26.92 -0.75 9.86
C THR A 127 27.99 -1.75 9.43
N VAL A 128 28.66 -1.53 8.28
CA VAL A 128 29.75 -2.39 7.81
C VAL A 128 30.89 -2.41 8.83
N LEU A 129 31.30 -1.25 9.34
CA LEU A 129 32.35 -1.13 10.36
C LEU A 129 31.95 -1.83 11.67
N ALA A 130 30.69 -1.73 12.08
CA ALA A 130 30.19 -2.43 13.26
C ALA A 130 30.31 -3.96 13.13
N ILE A 131 30.01 -4.49 11.95
CA ILE A 131 30.04 -5.93 11.68
C ILE A 131 31.48 -6.45 11.57
N ILE A 132 32.32 -5.83 10.72
CA ILE A 132 33.69 -6.32 10.53
C ILE A 132 34.56 -6.08 11.76
N GLY A 133 34.24 -5.03 12.54
CA GLY A 133 34.91 -4.68 13.79
C GLY A 133 34.43 -5.47 15.00
N ASP A 134 33.52 -6.42 14.82
CA ASP A 134 33.01 -7.29 15.89
C ASP A 134 32.40 -6.51 17.08
N ASN A 135 31.67 -5.42 16.78
CA ASN A 135 31.08 -4.53 17.79
C ASN A 135 29.70 -5.01 18.30
N PHE A 136 29.26 -6.19 17.88
CA PHE A 136 28.07 -6.86 18.39
C PHE A 136 28.45 -7.75 19.58
N GLU A 137 27.49 -8.17 20.40
CA GLU A 137 27.76 -9.14 21.46
C GLU A 137 28.20 -10.49 20.84
N PRO A 138 29.02 -11.31 21.51
CA PRO A 138 29.60 -12.52 20.90
C PRO A 138 28.58 -13.45 20.23
N ALA A 139 27.42 -13.68 20.87
CA ALA A 139 26.35 -14.50 20.31
C ALA A 139 25.69 -13.86 19.08
N GLU A 140 25.59 -12.53 19.04
CA GLU A 140 25.09 -11.77 17.89
C GLU A 140 26.08 -11.86 16.72
N SER A 141 27.37 -11.62 16.99
CA SER A 141 28.46 -11.69 16.01
C SER A 141 28.61 -13.06 15.36
N ASP A 142 28.47 -14.13 16.14
CA ASP A 142 28.54 -15.50 15.63
C ASP A 142 27.37 -15.80 14.68
N ASP A 143 26.17 -15.30 15.01
CA ASP A 143 24.97 -15.54 14.21
C ASP A 143 24.92 -14.69 12.92
N ILE A 144 25.52 -13.49 12.91
CA ILE A 144 25.61 -12.63 11.72
C ILE A 144 26.38 -13.32 10.59
N ARG A 145 25.80 -13.35 9.40
CA ARG A 145 26.36 -13.97 8.18
C ARG A 145 26.93 -12.94 7.22
N GLY A 146 26.27 -11.80 7.11
CA GLY A 146 26.67 -10.75 6.19
C GLY A 146 25.69 -9.61 6.13
N ILE A 147 26.03 -8.61 5.33
CA ILE A 147 25.20 -7.44 5.09
C ILE A 147 25.12 -7.15 3.60
N ALA A 148 23.96 -6.69 3.14
CA ALA A 148 23.71 -6.32 1.75
C ALA A 148 23.17 -4.89 1.64
N LEU A 149 23.59 -4.18 0.60
CA LEU A 149 23.07 -2.90 0.16
C LEU A 149 22.41 -3.10 -1.20
N ALA A 150 21.09 -2.87 -1.26
CA ALA A 150 20.34 -2.88 -2.50
C ALA A 150 19.96 -1.45 -2.91
N VAL A 151 20.40 -1.04 -4.10
CA VAL A 151 20.16 0.30 -4.65
C VAL A 151 19.01 0.25 -5.65
N ARG A 152 17.91 0.93 -5.36
CA ARG A 152 16.71 0.98 -6.21
C ARG A 152 16.45 2.43 -6.68
N SER A 153 15.48 2.59 -7.57
CA SER A 153 15.18 3.91 -8.17
C SER A 153 14.59 4.89 -7.16
N ARG A 154 13.81 4.41 -6.19
CA ARG A 154 13.10 5.23 -5.19
C ARG A 154 13.58 5.04 -3.75
N GLU A 155 14.40 4.03 -3.49
CA GLU A 155 14.84 3.66 -2.15
C GLU A 155 16.23 2.99 -2.18
N TYR A 156 16.87 2.97 -1.02
CA TYR A 156 17.99 2.10 -0.67
C TYR A 156 17.52 1.11 0.39
N ARG A 157 18.07 -0.10 0.38
CA ARG A 157 17.80 -1.11 1.41
C ARG A 157 19.10 -1.65 1.97
N ILE A 158 19.26 -1.58 3.28
CA ILE A 158 20.36 -2.22 4.01
C ILE A 158 19.78 -3.45 4.71
N ALA A 159 20.37 -4.62 4.46
CA ALA A 159 19.87 -5.90 4.92
C ALA A 159 20.96 -6.68 5.66
N LEU A 160 20.76 -6.96 6.95
CA LEU A 160 21.66 -7.77 7.78
C LEU A 160 21.14 -9.21 7.83
N TRP A 161 21.99 -10.15 7.43
CA TRP A 161 21.68 -11.58 7.36
C TRP A 161 22.16 -12.30 8.62
N THR A 162 21.31 -13.16 9.15
CA THR A 162 21.54 -13.93 10.37
C THR A 162 21.38 -15.43 10.09
N GLY A 163 22.00 -16.28 10.90
CA GLY A 163 22.03 -17.73 10.69
C GLY A 163 20.85 -18.47 11.33
N THR A 164 20.12 -17.83 12.23
CA THR A 164 18.99 -18.41 12.94
C THR A 164 17.77 -17.47 12.91
N ALA A 165 16.58 -18.01 12.61
CA ALA A 165 15.33 -17.24 12.67
C ALA A 165 14.46 -17.58 13.89
N GLU A 166 14.68 -18.75 14.51
CA GLU A 166 13.83 -19.25 15.60
C GLU A 166 14.16 -18.63 16.97
N ASP A 167 15.42 -18.19 17.17
CA ASP A 167 15.84 -17.52 18.41
C ASP A 167 15.39 -16.06 18.42
N GLN A 168 14.16 -15.83 18.88
CA GLN A 168 13.57 -14.49 18.90
C GLN A 168 14.35 -13.51 19.78
N GLU A 169 14.89 -13.94 20.92
CA GLU A 169 15.62 -13.04 21.84
C GLU A 169 16.92 -12.55 21.19
N LEU A 170 17.66 -13.47 20.58
CA LEU A 170 18.86 -13.16 19.82
C LEU A 170 18.55 -12.25 18.62
N GLN A 171 17.52 -12.57 17.84
CA GLN A 171 17.15 -11.75 16.69
C GLN A 171 16.72 -10.34 17.12
N GLU A 172 15.95 -10.20 18.20
CA GLU A 172 15.58 -8.88 18.72
C GLU A 172 16.79 -8.08 19.23
N ALA A 173 17.79 -8.75 19.81
CA ALA A 173 19.05 -8.13 20.23
C ALA A 173 19.85 -7.63 19.02
N ILE A 174 20.05 -8.50 18.01
CA ILE A 174 20.68 -8.15 16.73
C ILE A 174 19.96 -6.97 16.07
N GLY A 175 18.62 -6.99 16.02
CA GLY A 175 17.82 -5.91 15.43
C GLY A 175 18.00 -4.57 16.15
N ARG A 176 18.10 -4.57 17.49
CA ARG A 176 18.39 -3.37 18.28
C ARG A 176 19.80 -2.84 18.00
N SER A 177 20.81 -3.71 18.01
CA SER A 177 22.20 -3.38 17.70
C SER A 177 22.34 -2.82 16.28
N PHE A 178 21.75 -3.51 15.29
CA PHE A 178 21.75 -3.08 13.90
C PHE A 178 21.10 -1.70 13.73
N ARG A 179 19.92 -1.47 14.31
CA ARG A 179 19.27 -0.15 14.27
C ARG A 179 20.18 0.93 14.86
N LYS A 180 20.79 0.67 16.02
CA LYS A 180 21.70 1.61 16.69
C LYS A 180 22.87 2.02 15.79
N PHE A 181 23.51 1.06 15.13
CA PHE A 181 24.65 1.33 14.25
C PHE A 181 24.24 2.05 12.96
N ALA A 182 23.13 1.63 12.34
CA ALA A 182 22.61 2.27 11.13
C ALA A 182 22.15 3.73 11.37
N THR A 183 21.77 4.09 12.60
CA THR A 183 21.37 5.45 12.99
C THR A 183 22.45 6.22 13.76
N TYR A 184 23.69 5.73 13.80
CA TYR A 184 24.73 6.27 14.68
C TYR A 184 24.96 7.78 14.52
N THR A 185 24.82 8.31 13.30
CA THR A 185 25.00 9.75 12.99
C THR A 185 23.78 10.62 13.32
N GLY A 186 22.82 10.11 14.10
CA GLY A 186 21.63 10.86 14.50
C GLY A 186 20.55 10.94 13.41
N ILE A 187 20.63 10.08 12.39
CA ILE A 187 19.62 9.96 11.36
C ILE A 187 18.33 9.41 11.98
N THR A 188 17.28 10.22 12.01
CA THR A 188 15.96 9.75 12.43
C THR A 188 15.34 8.90 11.30
N ILE A 189 15.49 7.58 11.40
CA ILE A 189 14.74 6.66 10.55
C ILE A 189 13.30 6.61 11.07
N LYS A 190 12.37 7.17 10.30
CA LYS A 190 10.93 7.11 10.59
C LYS A 190 10.34 5.71 10.39
N GLU A 191 11.02 4.88 9.59
CA GLU A 191 10.58 3.54 9.23
C GLU A 191 11.02 2.51 10.28
N THR A 192 10.15 1.54 10.54
CA THR A 192 10.43 0.44 11.47
C THR A 192 11.37 -0.56 10.81
N ILE A 193 12.39 -1.01 11.54
CA ILE A 193 13.23 -2.13 11.12
C ILE A 193 12.39 -3.42 11.08
N SER A 194 12.50 -4.21 10.01
CA SER A 194 11.70 -5.43 9.84
C SER A 194 12.58 -6.67 9.77
N PHE A 195 12.15 -7.75 10.39
CA PHE A 195 12.76 -9.08 10.25
C PHE A 195 11.92 -9.96 9.34
N THR A 196 12.57 -10.78 8.52
CA THR A 196 11.91 -11.80 7.70
C THR A 196 12.76 -13.06 7.71
N SER A 197 12.19 -14.21 8.05
CA SER A 197 12.93 -15.48 7.95
C SER A 197 13.17 -15.82 6.48
N ASN A 198 14.27 -16.52 6.18
CA ASN A 198 14.57 -16.90 4.80
C ASN A 198 13.49 -17.84 4.23
N LYS A 199 12.92 -18.71 5.07
CA LYS A 199 11.78 -19.54 4.73
C LYS A 199 10.55 -18.72 4.30
N ASP A 200 10.17 -17.71 5.08
CA ASP A 200 9.01 -16.86 4.75
C ASP A 200 9.27 -16.04 3.48
N ALA A 201 10.50 -15.54 3.30
CA ALA A 201 10.90 -14.80 2.11
C ALA A 201 10.80 -15.67 0.85
N MET A 202 11.26 -16.92 0.92
CA MET A 202 11.16 -17.89 -0.18
C MET A 202 9.70 -18.24 -0.52
N GLU A 203 8.86 -18.47 0.49
CA GLU A 203 7.44 -18.75 0.28
C GLU A 203 6.72 -17.56 -0.38
N MET A 204 7.00 -16.34 0.08
CA MET A 204 6.50 -15.11 -0.51
C MET A 204 6.98 -14.93 -1.96
N ASP A 205 8.25 -15.22 -2.26
CA ASP A 205 8.77 -15.13 -3.63
C ASP A 205 8.13 -16.18 -4.54
N SER A 206 7.96 -17.42 -4.06
CA SER A 206 7.20 -18.46 -4.76
C SER A 206 5.77 -18.02 -5.08
N TRP A 207 5.11 -17.35 -4.14
CA TRP A 207 3.77 -16.79 -4.34
C TRP A 207 3.75 -15.67 -5.38
N ASN A 208 4.72 -14.76 -5.33
CA ASN A 208 4.85 -13.68 -6.31
C ASN A 208 5.13 -14.20 -7.72
N GLN A 209 5.98 -15.21 -7.86
CA GLN A 209 6.27 -15.86 -9.14
C GLN A 209 5.02 -16.55 -9.71
N GLU A 210 4.26 -17.27 -8.88
CA GLU A 210 3.03 -17.93 -9.32
C GLU A 210 1.93 -16.91 -9.69
N LEU A 211 1.80 -15.81 -8.92
CA LEU A 211 0.90 -14.70 -9.26
C LEU A 211 1.26 -14.06 -10.60
N GLU A 212 2.54 -13.76 -10.82
CA GLU A 212 3.01 -13.21 -12.10
C GLU A 212 2.75 -14.19 -13.25
N ARG A 213 2.94 -15.48 -13.02
CA ARG A 213 2.61 -16.53 -13.99
C ARG A 213 1.12 -16.56 -14.32
N ILE A 214 0.25 -16.48 -13.31
CA ILE A 214 -1.21 -16.42 -13.47
C ILE A 214 -1.59 -15.17 -14.26
N GLN A 215 -1.09 -14.00 -13.87
CA GLN A 215 -1.37 -12.72 -14.55
C GLN A 215 -0.94 -12.76 -16.01
N ASN A 216 0.27 -13.23 -16.30
CA ASN A 216 0.78 -13.33 -17.67
C ASN A 216 -0.05 -14.30 -18.52
N LYS A 217 -0.46 -15.45 -17.97
CA LYS A 217 -1.34 -16.39 -18.68
C LYS A 217 -2.73 -15.80 -18.91
N SER A 218 -3.33 -15.18 -17.90
CA SER A 218 -4.63 -14.51 -17.99
C SER A 218 -4.61 -13.41 -19.04
N PHE A 219 -3.57 -12.56 -19.05
CA PHE A 219 -3.41 -11.50 -20.04
C PHE A 219 -3.35 -12.06 -21.46
N ARG A 220 -2.53 -13.11 -21.69
CA ARG A 220 -2.44 -13.78 -23.00
C ARG A 220 -3.77 -14.37 -23.44
N MET A 221 -4.52 -14.97 -22.52
CA MET A 221 -5.86 -15.50 -22.78
C MET A 221 -6.82 -14.38 -23.21
N TYR A 222 -6.83 -13.25 -22.49
CA TYR A 222 -7.64 -12.07 -22.86
C TYR A 222 -7.27 -11.52 -24.23
N GLU A 223 -5.98 -11.39 -24.54
CA GLU A 223 -5.50 -10.88 -25.82
C GLU A 223 -5.90 -11.78 -26.99
N ARG A 224 -5.85 -13.10 -26.80
CA ARG A 224 -6.32 -14.06 -27.81
C ARG A 224 -7.83 -14.04 -27.98
N LEU A 225 -8.57 -13.94 -26.88
CA LEU A 225 -10.03 -13.82 -26.92
C LEU A 225 -10.45 -12.55 -27.67
N ALA A 226 -9.81 -11.42 -27.39
CA ALA A 226 -10.04 -10.17 -28.10
C ALA A 226 -9.79 -10.31 -29.61
N ARG A 227 -8.65 -10.90 -30.00
CA ARG A 227 -8.33 -11.19 -31.41
C ARG A 227 -9.35 -12.13 -32.07
N ALA A 228 -9.80 -13.17 -31.35
CA ALA A 228 -10.82 -14.08 -31.87
C ALA A 228 -12.16 -13.36 -32.09
N VAL A 229 -12.53 -12.44 -31.19
CA VAL A 229 -13.74 -11.62 -31.36
C VAL A 229 -13.61 -10.69 -32.55
N GLU A 230 -12.48 -10.01 -32.73
CA GLU A 230 -12.21 -9.15 -33.89
C GLU A 230 -12.24 -9.93 -35.22
N GLU A 231 -11.61 -11.13 -35.27
CA GLU A 231 -11.65 -12.02 -36.44
C GLU A 231 -13.11 -12.40 -36.78
N LEU A 232 -13.90 -12.80 -35.79
CA LEU A 232 -15.30 -13.17 -35.99
C LEU A 232 -16.15 -11.97 -36.44
N GLN A 233 -15.92 -10.78 -35.86
CA GLN A 233 -16.60 -9.54 -36.25
C GLN A 233 -16.28 -9.15 -37.69
N SER A 234 -15.01 -9.23 -38.10
CA SER A 234 -14.58 -8.90 -39.47
C SER A 234 -15.23 -9.82 -40.51
N ILE A 235 -15.32 -11.13 -40.23
CA ILE A 235 -15.99 -12.06 -41.14
C ILE A 235 -17.50 -11.80 -41.17
N LEU A 236 -18.12 -11.47 -40.02
CA LEU A 236 -19.53 -11.10 -39.95
C LEU A 236 -19.83 -9.85 -40.79
N GLU A 237 -19.00 -8.81 -40.70
CA GLU A 237 -19.12 -7.60 -41.52
C GLU A 237 -18.96 -7.88 -43.02
N SER A 238 -18.01 -8.76 -43.39
CA SER A 238 -17.86 -9.22 -44.77
C SER A 238 -19.14 -9.91 -45.28
N LEU A 239 -19.82 -10.69 -44.44
CA LEU A 239 -21.09 -11.32 -44.81
C LEU A 239 -22.21 -10.30 -45.00
N TYR A 240 -22.36 -9.35 -44.07
CA TYR A 240 -23.38 -8.29 -44.16
C TYR A 240 -23.21 -7.41 -45.40
N SER A 241 -21.98 -7.07 -45.76
CA SER A 241 -21.69 -6.27 -46.96
C SER A 241 -21.97 -7.01 -48.26
N THR A 242 -21.80 -8.35 -48.27
CA THR A 242 -22.08 -9.20 -49.44
C THR A 242 -23.60 -9.40 -49.64
N ASP A 243 -24.36 -9.44 -48.54
CA ASP A 243 -25.83 -9.59 -48.55
C ASP A 243 -26.56 -8.37 -49.14
N GLN A 244 -26.00 -7.17 -48.98
CA GLN A 244 -26.51 -5.96 -49.66
C GLN A 244 -26.24 -5.95 -51.17
N ALA A 245 -25.31 -6.77 -51.66
CA ALA A 245 -24.88 -6.79 -53.06
C ALA A 245 -25.48 -7.93 -53.90
N ALA A 246 -25.99 -9.01 -53.28
CA ALA A 246 -26.37 -10.24 -53.98
C ALA A 246 -27.80 -10.71 -53.69
N VAL A 247 -28.73 -10.38 -54.61
CA VAL A 247 -30.03 -11.06 -54.70
C VAL A 247 -29.83 -12.36 -55.49
N GLY A 248 -29.40 -13.46 -54.83
CA GLY A 248 -29.45 -14.79 -55.46
C GLY A 248 -28.41 -15.87 -55.11
N GLU A 249 -27.47 -15.70 -54.18
CA GLU A 249 -26.39 -16.68 -53.90
C GLU A 249 -26.50 -17.40 -52.54
N GLU A 250 -27.60 -18.14 -52.30
CA GLU A 250 -27.83 -18.94 -51.06
C GLU A 250 -26.73 -19.98 -50.71
N PRO A 251 -26.08 -20.71 -51.65
CA PRO A 251 -25.16 -21.80 -51.29
C PRO A 251 -23.80 -21.32 -50.75
N GLN A 252 -23.30 -20.19 -51.26
CA GLN A 252 -21.97 -19.68 -50.94
C GLN A 252 -21.96 -18.97 -49.57
N GLN A 253 -23.04 -18.26 -49.25
CA GLN A 253 -23.28 -17.70 -47.91
C GLN A 253 -23.39 -18.79 -46.83
N ARG A 254 -24.08 -19.91 -47.10
CA ARG A 254 -24.15 -21.04 -46.16
C ARG A 254 -22.76 -21.63 -45.86
N GLN A 255 -21.93 -21.82 -46.89
CA GLN A 255 -20.55 -22.32 -46.69
C GLN A 255 -19.71 -21.37 -45.84
N GLN A 256 -19.83 -20.05 -46.04
CA GLN A 256 -19.10 -19.06 -45.24
C GLN A 256 -19.59 -19.05 -43.78
N LEU A 257 -20.90 -19.17 -43.54
CA LEU A 257 -21.47 -19.26 -42.19
C LEU A 257 -21.00 -20.53 -41.44
N GLU A 258 -20.88 -21.64 -42.16
CA GLU A 258 -20.41 -22.92 -41.63
C GLU A 258 -18.93 -22.88 -41.25
N GLU A 259 -18.09 -22.21 -42.06
CA GLU A 259 -16.68 -21.96 -41.73
C GLU A 259 -16.54 -21.02 -40.51
N LEU A 260 -17.36 -19.98 -40.43
CA LEU A 260 -17.44 -19.07 -39.27
C LEU A 260 -17.74 -19.82 -37.98
N LYS A 261 -18.74 -20.70 -38.02
CA LYS A 261 -19.09 -21.57 -36.88
C LYS A 261 -17.92 -22.47 -36.50
N ARG A 262 -17.23 -23.07 -37.49
CA ARG A 262 -16.06 -23.91 -37.23
C ARG A 262 -14.92 -23.15 -36.56
N ILE A 263 -14.63 -21.93 -37.03
CA ILE A 263 -13.62 -21.04 -36.44
C ILE A 263 -14.01 -20.69 -35.00
N ALA A 264 -15.25 -20.27 -34.77
CA ALA A 264 -15.74 -19.93 -33.44
C ALA A 264 -15.63 -21.11 -32.46
N GLU A 265 -16.05 -22.31 -32.85
CA GLU A 265 -15.95 -23.51 -32.03
C GLU A 265 -14.50 -23.94 -31.76
N ALA A 266 -13.58 -23.72 -32.71
CA ALA A 266 -12.15 -23.99 -32.50
C ALA A 266 -11.54 -23.01 -31.50
N LYS A 267 -11.82 -21.71 -31.65
CA LYS A 267 -11.35 -20.66 -30.74
C LYS A 267 -11.95 -20.81 -29.34
N GLN A 268 -13.23 -21.19 -29.23
CA GLN A 268 -13.88 -21.47 -27.95
C GLN A 268 -13.20 -22.64 -27.23
N ARG A 269 -12.84 -23.71 -27.95
CA ARG A 269 -12.11 -24.86 -27.38
C ARG A 269 -10.72 -24.47 -26.88
N GLU A 270 -9.99 -23.66 -27.64
CA GLU A 270 -8.68 -23.13 -27.24
C GLU A 270 -8.80 -22.30 -25.95
N CYS A 271 -9.73 -21.33 -25.92
CA CYS A 271 -9.97 -20.47 -24.75
C CYS A 271 -10.35 -21.29 -23.51
N ASN A 272 -11.24 -22.27 -23.65
CA ASN A 272 -11.65 -23.14 -22.54
C ASN A 272 -10.48 -23.97 -21.98
N SER A 273 -9.56 -24.41 -22.82
CA SER A 273 -8.37 -25.16 -22.39
C SER A 273 -7.43 -24.27 -21.58
N GLU A 274 -7.14 -23.07 -22.05
CA GLU A 274 -6.29 -22.11 -21.34
C GLU A 274 -6.92 -21.63 -20.04
N GLN A 275 -8.22 -21.35 -20.05
CA GLN A 275 -8.98 -20.98 -18.87
C GLN A 275 -8.87 -22.05 -17.77
N LYS A 276 -8.95 -23.34 -18.13
CA LYS A 276 -8.72 -24.45 -17.17
C LYS A 276 -7.32 -24.42 -16.56
N GLU A 277 -6.30 -24.12 -17.34
CA GLU A 277 -4.91 -24.03 -16.86
C GLU A 277 -4.71 -22.85 -15.89
N VAL A 278 -5.30 -21.69 -16.22
CA VAL A 278 -5.32 -20.51 -15.35
C VAL A 278 -6.03 -20.84 -14.04
N TYR A 279 -7.22 -21.42 -14.08
CA TYR A 279 -7.96 -21.81 -12.87
C TYR A 279 -7.22 -22.86 -12.03
N ALA A 280 -6.56 -23.83 -12.66
CA ALA A 280 -5.76 -24.82 -11.93
C ALA A 280 -4.59 -24.16 -11.19
N SER A 281 -3.93 -23.19 -11.82
CA SER A 281 -2.84 -22.40 -11.22
C SER A 281 -3.38 -21.55 -10.05
N LEU A 282 -4.48 -20.83 -10.28
CA LEU A 282 -5.17 -20.02 -9.26
C LEU A 282 -5.63 -20.85 -8.06
N SER A 283 -6.17 -22.05 -8.29
CA SER A 283 -6.63 -22.95 -7.22
C SER A 283 -5.46 -23.44 -6.36
N LYS A 284 -4.32 -23.77 -6.96
CA LYS A 284 -3.11 -24.15 -6.22
C LYS A 284 -2.59 -22.98 -5.38
N PHE A 285 -2.53 -21.79 -5.97
CA PHE A 285 -2.15 -20.57 -5.28
C PHE A 285 -3.06 -20.30 -4.07
N SER A 286 -4.38 -20.30 -4.27
CA SER A 286 -5.36 -20.11 -3.20
C SER A 286 -5.14 -21.08 -2.04
N LYS A 287 -4.98 -22.38 -2.32
CA LYS A 287 -4.76 -23.39 -1.27
C LYS A 287 -3.49 -23.13 -0.45
N SER A 288 -2.43 -22.62 -1.07
CA SER A 288 -1.20 -22.29 -0.36
C SER A 288 -1.42 -21.10 0.58
N VAL A 289 -2.10 -20.06 0.11
CA VAL A 289 -2.44 -18.88 0.91
C VAL A 289 -3.38 -19.28 2.07
N ASP A 290 -4.41 -20.07 1.78
CA ASP A 290 -5.39 -20.54 2.76
C ASP A 290 -4.72 -21.32 3.91
N LYS A 291 -3.73 -22.16 3.59
CA LYS A 291 -2.96 -22.91 4.59
C LYS A 291 -2.25 -21.98 5.58
N VAL A 292 -1.58 -20.95 5.08
CA VAL A 292 -0.86 -19.97 5.93
C VAL A 292 -1.86 -19.10 6.70
N ALA A 293 -2.91 -18.62 6.04
CA ALA A 293 -3.96 -17.83 6.67
C ALA A 293 -4.60 -18.59 7.84
N GLN A 294 -4.92 -19.87 7.66
CA GLN A 294 -5.46 -20.71 8.71
C GLN A 294 -4.50 -20.84 9.90
N GLN A 295 -3.21 -21.08 9.66
CA GLN A 295 -2.20 -21.15 10.72
C GLN A 295 -2.10 -19.84 11.52
N LEU A 296 -2.13 -18.69 10.84
CA LEU A 296 -2.11 -17.38 11.50
C LEU A 296 -3.39 -17.14 12.32
N LEU A 297 -4.56 -17.49 11.78
CA LEU A 297 -5.83 -17.34 12.47
C LEU A 297 -5.94 -18.25 13.70
N GLU A 298 -5.50 -19.52 13.61
CA GLU A 298 -5.43 -20.43 14.76
C GLU A 298 -4.51 -19.88 15.87
N GLY A 299 -3.40 -19.26 15.47
CA GLY A 299 -2.48 -18.56 16.37
C GLY A 299 -3.11 -17.35 17.05
N ALA A 300 -3.79 -16.48 16.29
CA ALA A 300 -4.27 -15.18 16.77
C ALA A 300 -5.65 -15.23 17.44
N CYS A 301 -6.56 -16.07 16.96
CA CYS A 301 -7.95 -16.05 17.40
C CYS A 301 -8.13 -16.82 18.72
N CYS A 302 -9.05 -16.31 19.55
CA CYS A 302 -9.63 -17.08 20.64
C CYS A 302 -10.87 -17.81 20.13
N SER A 303 -11.00 -19.09 20.45
CA SER A 303 -12.13 -19.94 20.08
C SER A 303 -13.47 -19.54 20.71
N CYS A 304 -13.54 -18.41 21.41
CA CYS A 304 -14.70 -17.97 22.20
C CYS A 304 -15.61 -16.96 21.49
N THR A 305 -15.20 -16.38 20.36
CA THR A 305 -16.03 -15.38 19.66
C THR A 305 -16.99 -16.09 18.69
N LYS A 306 -18.25 -16.24 19.11
CA LYS A 306 -19.32 -16.61 18.18
C LYS A 306 -19.74 -15.36 17.42
N LEU A 307 -19.43 -15.32 16.14
CA LEU A 307 -20.01 -14.31 15.25
C LEU A 307 -21.50 -14.57 15.12
N ALA A 308 -22.33 -13.54 15.30
CA ALA A 308 -23.76 -13.64 15.04
C ALA A 308 -23.96 -13.87 13.53
N PRO A 309 -24.46 -15.05 13.10
CA PRO A 309 -24.55 -15.39 11.68
C PRO A 309 -25.36 -14.38 10.89
N ASP A 310 -26.44 -13.86 11.49
CA ASP A 310 -27.32 -12.88 10.86
C ASP A 310 -26.59 -11.58 10.50
N LEU A 311 -25.73 -11.07 11.40
CA LEU A 311 -24.95 -9.86 11.17
C LEU A 311 -23.87 -10.08 10.10
N VAL A 312 -23.24 -11.25 10.09
CA VAL A 312 -22.25 -11.62 9.07
C VAL A 312 -22.91 -11.71 7.70
N ASN A 313 -24.03 -12.42 7.60
CA ASN A 313 -24.78 -12.56 6.36
C ASN A 313 -25.27 -11.19 5.88
N GLN A 314 -25.78 -10.33 6.78
CA GLN A 314 -26.16 -8.96 6.44
C GLN A 314 -24.98 -8.16 5.88
N ALA A 315 -23.80 -8.24 6.51
CA ALA A 315 -22.60 -7.56 6.05
C ALA A 315 -22.12 -8.07 4.68
N ILE A 316 -22.20 -9.38 4.43
CA ILE A 316 -21.91 -10.00 3.12
C ILE A 316 -22.89 -9.49 2.07
N CYS A 317 -24.19 -9.56 2.34
CA CYS A 317 -25.21 -9.12 1.39
C CYS A 317 -25.06 -7.64 1.05
N GLN A 318 -24.84 -6.78 2.05
CA GLN A 318 -24.56 -5.36 1.85
C GLN A 318 -23.27 -5.11 1.05
N HIS A 319 -22.27 -5.99 1.18
CA HIS A 319 -21.04 -5.92 0.38
C HIS A 319 -21.31 -6.25 -1.09
N LEU A 320 -22.08 -7.33 -1.34
CA LEU A 320 -22.45 -7.75 -2.70
C LEU A 320 -23.20 -6.63 -3.44
N PHE A 321 -24.18 -6.00 -2.80
CA PHE A 321 -24.90 -4.86 -3.38
C PHE A 321 -23.99 -3.68 -3.69
N ARG A 322 -23.09 -3.31 -2.78
CA ARG A 322 -22.10 -2.23 -3.03
C ARG A 322 -21.12 -2.55 -4.16
N LYS A 323 -20.88 -3.82 -4.46
CA LYS A 323 -20.06 -4.26 -5.59
C LYS A 323 -20.84 -4.37 -6.91
N GLY A 324 -22.13 -4.03 -6.91
CA GLY A 324 -23.00 -4.15 -8.09
C GLY A 324 -23.48 -5.57 -8.37
N LEU A 325 -23.22 -6.52 -7.47
CA LEU A 325 -23.60 -7.92 -7.62
C LEU A 325 -25.03 -8.13 -7.12
N PHE A 326 -25.99 -7.38 -7.67
CA PHE A 326 -27.37 -7.33 -7.18
C PHE A 326 -28.07 -8.69 -7.23
N THR A 327 -28.02 -9.38 -8.36
CA THR A 327 -28.65 -10.71 -8.51
C THR A 327 -28.07 -11.73 -7.51
N VAL A 328 -26.75 -11.70 -7.31
CA VAL A 328 -26.08 -12.60 -6.34
C VAL A 328 -26.46 -12.23 -4.92
N GLY A 329 -26.53 -10.93 -4.60
CA GLY A 329 -26.94 -10.44 -3.30
C GLY A 329 -28.40 -10.77 -2.97
N GLU A 330 -29.32 -10.61 -3.93
CA GLU A 330 -30.73 -10.95 -3.80
C GLU A 330 -30.90 -12.46 -3.54
N GLN A 331 -30.24 -13.31 -4.34
CA GLN A 331 -30.27 -14.75 -4.12
C GLN A 331 -29.67 -15.14 -2.76
N PHE A 332 -28.54 -14.53 -2.37
CA PHE A 332 -27.92 -14.78 -1.07
C PHE A 332 -28.82 -14.35 0.10
N ALA A 333 -29.54 -13.23 -0.04
CA ALA A 333 -30.48 -12.76 0.96
C ALA A 333 -31.63 -13.75 1.15
N ASP A 334 -32.20 -14.24 0.05
CA ASP A 334 -33.28 -15.24 0.07
C ASP A 334 -32.84 -16.55 0.73
N GLU A 335 -31.67 -17.07 0.34
CA GLU A 335 -31.11 -18.31 0.90
C GLU A 335 -30.73 -18.18 2.38
N SER A 336 -30.29 -16.99 2.80
CA SER A 336 -29.88 -16.69 4.18
C SER A 336 -31.03 -16.23 5.07
N GLY A 337 -32.24 -16.05 4.53
CA GLY A 337 -33.40 -15.54 5.27
C GLY A 337 -33.29 -14.08 5.72
N ILE A 338 -32.46 -13.27 5.05
CA ILE A 338 -32.30 -11.84 5.37
C ILE A 338 -33.51 -11.09 4.82
N ILE A 339 -34.28 -10.49 5.72
CA ILE A 339 -35.35 -9.56 5.35
C ILE A 339 -34.82 -8.15 5.55
N PHE A 340 -34.60 -7.42 4.46
CA PHE A 340 -34.38 -5.99 4.52
C PHE A 340 -35.72 -5.31 4.84
N VAL A 341 -35.96 -5.09 6.13
CA VAL A 341 -37.08 -4.29 6.60
C VAL A 341 -36.92 -2.90 5.97
N ASP A 342 -37.82 -2.58 5.03
CA ASP A 342 -38.03 -1.28 4.37
C ASP A 342 -37.34 -0.95 3.04
N ASN A 343 -36.70 -1.86 2.27
CA ASN A 343 -36.13 -1.56 0.93
C ASN A 343 -35.17 -0.33 0.84
N ASP A 344 -34.89 0.34 1.96
CA ASP A 344 -34.33 1.69 2.06
C ASP A 344 -32.84 1.73 1.69
N PHE A 345 -32.20 0.56 1.66
CA PHE A 345 -30.79 0.41 1.39
C PHE A 345 -30.48 0.01 -0.06
N THR A 346 -31.34 -0.79 -0.70
CA THR A 346 -31.01 -1.42 -2.00
C THR A 346 -31.22 -0.46 -3.16
N GLU A 347 -32.35 0.25 -3.20
CA GLU A 347 -32.68 1.17 -4.29
C GLU A 347 -31.68 2.35 -4.40
N PRO A 348 -31.29 3.02 -3.30
CA PRO A 348 -30.27 4.08 -3.39
C PRO A 348 -28.90 3.58 -3.85
N ILE A 349 -28.57 2.31 -3.57
CA ILE A 349 -27.32 1.69 -4.03
C ILE A 349 -27.39 1.29 -5.50
N LYS A 350 -28.55 0.83 -5.98
CA LYS A 350 -28.80 0.61 -7.41
C LYS A 350 -28.63 1.92 -8.19
N GLU A 351 -29.29 3.00 -7.74
CA GLU A 351 -29.14 4.33 -8.35
C GLU A 351 -27.67 4.79 -8.35
N LEU A 352 -26.98 4.69 -7.21
CA LEU A 352 -25.55 5.02 -7.11
C LEU A 352 -24.70 4.20 -8.09
N TYR A 353 -24.92 2.89 -8.16
CA TYR A 353 -24.17 2.00 -9.04
C TYR A 353 -24.41 2.30 -10.51
N ASP A 354 -25.66 2.60 -10.89
CA ASP A 354 -26.02 2.97 -12.26
C ASP A 354 -25.33 4.26 -12.68
N ILE A 355 -25.33 5.28 -11.82
CA ILE A 355 -24.65 6.56 -12.08
C ILE A 355 -23.14 6.36 -12.14
N VAL A 356 -22.54 5.63 -11.19
CA VAL A 356 -21.10 5.34 -11.19
C VAL A 356 -20.69 4.54 -12.44
N SER A 357 -21.52 3.60 -12.89
CA SER A 357 -21.31 2.86 -14.13
C SER A 357 -21.42 3.77 -15.35
N ALA A 358 -22.33 4.74 -15.35
CA ALA A 358 -22.43 5.77 -16.38
C ALA A 358 -21.17 6.66 -16.41
N ILE A 359 -20.66 7.08 -15.24
CA ILE A 359 -19.39 7.82 -15.12
C ILE A 359 -18.24 7.02 -15.76
N ASN A 360 -18.14 5.71 -15.49
CA ASN A 360 -17.11 4.85 -16.08
C ASN A 360 -17.17 4.76 -17.62
N ARG A 361 -18.37 4.97 -18.19
CA ARG A 361 -18.59 5.07 -19.65
C ARG A 361 -18.49 6.51 -20.18
N TYR A 362 -18.07 7.46 -19.35
CA TYR A 362 -18.09 8.90 -19.63
C TYR A 362 -19.48 9.48 -19.96
N GLU A 363 -20.55 8.81 -19.52
CA GLU A 363 -21.93 9.28 -19.56
C GLU A 363 -22.21 10.07 -18.26
N LEU A 364 -21.89 11.37 -18.24
CA LEU A 364 -21.83 12.16 -16.99
C LEU A 364 -23.13 12.88 -16.63
N GLU A 365 -24.09 12.95 -17.55
CA GLU A 365 -25.37 13.63 -17.34
C GLU A 365 -26.15 13.09 -16.11
N PRO A 366 -26.23 11.77 -15.85
CA PRO A 366 -26.88 11.26 -14.64
C PRO A 366 -26.22 11.77 -13.36
N ALA A 367 -24.89 11.85 -13.33
CA ALA A 367 -24.13 12.33 -12.18
C ALA A 367 -24.34 13.83 -11.95
N ILE A 368 -24.28 14.62 -13.01
CA ILE A 368 -24.53 16.07 -12.98
C ILE A 368 -25.94 16.36 -12.46
N SER A 369 -26.94 15.69 -13.04
CA SER A 369 -28.35 15.82 -12.63
C SER A 369 -28.55 15.44 -11.16
N TRP A 370 -27.90 14.37 -10.70
CA TRP A 370 -27.98 13.93 -9.32
C TRP A 370 -27.39 14.95 -8.35
N ILE A 371 -26.21 15.52 -8.65
CA ILE A 371 -25.58 16.56 -7.83
C ILE A 371 -26.46 17.82 -7.76
N MET A 372 -26.99 18.25 -8.91
CA MET A 372 -27.86 19.42 -8.98
C MET A 372 -29.15 19.23 -8.15
N LYS A 373 -29.75 18.03 -8.20
CA LYS A 373 -30.94 17.69 -7.41
C LYS A 373 -30.68 17.70 -5.90
N HIS A 374 -29.48 17.31 -5.46
CA HIS A 374 -29.13 17.19 -4.05
C HIS A 374 -28.21 18.32 -3.54
N ALA A 375 -28.04 19.40 -4.31
CA ALA A 375 -27.12 20.50 -4.01
C ALA A 375 -27.32 21.11 -2.61
N VAL A 376 -28.56 21.16 -2.11
CA VAL A 376 -28.90 21.69 -0.78
C VAL A 376 -28.28 20.86 0.36
N HIS A 377 -28.13 19.56 0.16
CA HIS A 377 -27.57 18.64 1.16
C HIS A 377 -26.04 18.51 1.05
N LEU A 378 -25.48 18.93 -0.10
CA LEU A 378 -24.05 18.96 -0.36
C LEU A 378 -23.45 20.27 0.18
N THR A 379 -23.23 20.33 1.49
CA THR A 379 -22.38 21.37 2.13
C THR A 379 -21.00 21.49 1.45
N LYS A 380 -20.33 22.65 1.56
CA LYS A 380 -18.98 23.00 1.01
C LYS A 380 -18.26 21.83 0.31
N GLY A 381 -18.29 21.81 -1.01
CA GLY A 381 -17.66 20.78 -1.85
C GLY A 381 -18.50 20.34 -3.05
N GLY A 382 -19.83 20.56 -3.00
CA GLY A 382 -20.73 20.25 -4.14
C GLY A 382 -20.34 20.97 -5.43
N ASP A 383 -19.98 22.25 -5.36
CA ASP A 383 -19.57 23.05 -6.52
C ASP A 383 -18.26 22.56 -7.15
N SER A 384 -17.33 22.05 -6.33
CA SER A 384 -16.07 21.46 -6.81
C SER A 384 -16.32 20.19 -7.60
N LEU A 385 -17.15 19.29 -7.05
CA LEU A 385 -17.47 18.03 -7.70
C LEU A 385 -18.31 18.26 -8.97
N LEU A 386 -19.24 19.21 -8.94
CA LEU A 386 -20.02 19.59 -10.10
C LEU A 386 -19.12 20.14 -11.23
N PHE A 387 -18.16 21.01 -10.89
CA PHE A 387 -17.18 21.50 -11.85
C PHE A 387 -16.35 20.35 -12.44
N ARG A 388 -15.91 19.40 -11.60
CA ARG A 388 -15.13 18.23 -12.04
C ARG A 388 -15.88 17.35 -13.03
N LEU A 389 -17.18 17.14 -12.83
CA LEU A 389 -18.03 16.42 -13.78
C LEU A 389 -18.16 17.18 -15.11
N HIS A 390 -18.30 18.52 -15.07
CA HIS A 390 -18.29 19.34 -16.28
C HIS A 390 -16.93 19.34 -17.00
N GLU A 391 -15.82 19.32 -16.26
CA GLU A 391 -14.46 19.15 -16.80
C GLU A 391 -14.34 17.83 -17.58
N LEU A 392 -14.74 16.70 -16.99
CA LEU A 392 -14.71 15.40 -17.66
C LEU A 392 -15.62 15.37 -18.90
N GLN A 393 -16.81 15.98 -18.84
CA GLN A 393 -17.74 16.01 -19.99
C GLN A 393 -17.15 16.81 -21.15
N TYR A 394 -16.51 17.94 -20.85
CA TYR A 394 -15.79 18.73 -21.83
C TYR A 394 -14.63 17.93 -22.43
N LEU A 395 -13.78 17.32 -21.60
CA LEU A 395 -12.62 16.55 -22.05
C LEU A 395 -13.01 15.35 -22.91
N GLU A 396 -14.15 14.72 -22.62
CA GLU A 396 -14.67 13.63 -23.45
C GLU A 396 -15.12 14.11 -24.85
N LEU A 397 -15.75 15.29 -24.94
CA LEU A 397 -16.08 15.89 -26.23
C LEU A 397 -14.80 16.25 -27.03
N VAL A 398 -13.78 16.76 -26.34
CA VAL A 398 -12.45 17.05 -26.93
C VAL A 398 -11.77 15.76 -27.42
N ARG A 399 -11.77 14.70 -26.60
CA ARG A 399 -11.21 13.38 -26.95
C ARG A 399 -11.86 12.81 -28.21
N ASN A 400 -13.17 12.97 -28.34
CA ASN A 400 -13.93 12.56 -29.53
C ASN A 400 -13.82 13.53 -30.73
N ARG A 401 -12.92 14.51 -30.68
CA ARG A 401 -12.70 15.56 -31.70
C ARG A 401 -13.95 16.39 -32.02
N LYS A 402 -14.93 16.45 -31.11
CA LYS A 402 -16.17 17.23 -31.26
C LYS A 402 -16.00 18.66 -30.73
N ILE A 403 -15.06 19.40 -31.31
CA ILE A 403 -14.56 20.67 -30.75
C ILE A 403 -15.63 21.75 -30.65
N VAL A 404 -16.49 21.86 -31.66
CA VAL A 404 -17.60 22.83 -31.66
C VAL A 404 -18.54 22.57 -30.47
N GLN A 405 -18.94 21.30 -30.27
CA GLN A 405 -19.79 20.90 -29.15
C GLN A 405 -19.10 21.10 -27.80
N ALA A 406 -17.79 20.81 -27.71
CA ALA A 406 -17.01 21.06 -26.50
C ALA A 406 -17.00 22.56 -26.13
N MET A 407 -16.83 23.44 -27.12
CA MET A 407 -16.84 24.89 -26.89
C MET A 407 -18.24 25.41 -26.54
N GLU A 408 -19.29 24.91 -27.19
CA GLU A 408 -20.68 25.22 -26.81
C GLU A 408 -20.98 24.78 -25.37
N TYR A 409 -20.52 23.59 -24.99
CA TYR A 409 -20.66 23.07 -23.63
C TYR A 409 -19.92 23.95 -22.61
N ALA A 410 -18.65 24.28 -22.88
CA ALA A 410 -17.85 25.16 -22.04
C ALA A 410 -18.51 26.53 -21.86
N ASN A 411 -18.96 27.16 -22.94
CA ASN A 411 -19.63 28.46 -22.91
C ASN A 411 -20.94 28.44 -22.10
N LYS A 412 -21.62 27.30 -22.05
CA LYS A 412 -22.86 27.14 -21.29
C LYS A 412 -22.61 26.90 -19.80
N HIS A 413 -21.64 26.05 -19.45
CA HIS A 413 -21.51 25.53 -18.09
C HIS A 413 -20.36 26.18 -17.28
N PHE A 414 -19.23 26.53 -17.90
CA PHE A 414 -18.07 27.07 -17.17
C PHE A 414 -18.22 28.49 -16.59
N PRO A 415 -19.04 29.41 -17.14
CA PRO A 415 -19.18 30.75 -16.58
C PRO A 415 -19.61 30.77 -15.10
N ALA A 416 -20.43 29.81 -14.66
CA ALA A 416 -20.85 29.69 -13.27
C ALA A 416 -19.71 29.36 -12.29
N PHE A 417 -18.58 28.83 -12.80
CA PHE A 417 -17.42 28.40 -12.03
C PHE A 417 -16.22 29.34 -12.17
N ALA A 418 -16.36 30.40 -12.97
CA ALA A 418 -15.27 31.29 -13.35
C ALA A 418 -14.58 31.98 -12.15
N GLU A 419 -15.31 32.34 -11.11
CA GLU A 419 -14.71 33.00 -9.93
C GLU A 419 -13.76 32.07 -9.15
N SER A 420 -14.06 30.77 -9.13
CA SER A 420 -13.33 29.78 -8.30
C SER A 420 -12.34 28.95 -9.10
N TYR A 421 -12.57 28.72 -10.39
CA TYR A 421 -11.83 27.74 -11.21
C TYR A 421 -11.32 28.31 -12.55
N MET A 422 -11.07 29.62 -12.63
CA MET A 422 -10.60 30.26 -13.87
C MET A 422 -9.30 29.64 -14.40
N SER A 423 -8.38 29.26 -13.50
CA SER A 423 -7.08 28.72 -13.91
C SER A 423 -7.21 27.36 -14.61
N GLU A 424 -8.13 26.54 -14.12
CA GLU A 424 -8.50 25.24 -14.64
C GLU A 424 -9.24 25.39 -15.97
N ILE A 425 -10.20 26.32 -16.05
CA ILE A 425 -10.91 26.65 -17.29
C ILE A 425 -9.91 27.08 -18.38
N GLN A 426 -8.93 27.93 -18.05
CA GLN A 426 -7.88 28.34 -18.99
C GLN A 426 -7.03 27.16 -19.47
N ARG A 427 -6.71 26.20 -18.59
CA ARG A 427 -6.00 24.98 -18.97
C ARG A 427 -6.84 24.09 -19.88
N LEU A 428 -8.14 23.93 -19.59
CA LEU A 428 -9.07 23.17 -20.42
C LEU A 428 -9.19 23.77 -21.83
N CYS A 429 -9.31 25.09 -21.95
CA CYS A 429 -9.30 25.74 -23.26
C CYS A 429 -7.94 25.63 -23.96
N GLY A 430 -6.83 25.76 -23.21
CA GLY A 430 -5.47 25.69 -23.74
C GLY A 430 -5.09 24.32 -24.32
N CYS A 431 -5.65 23.23 -23.79
CA CYS A 431 -5.35 21.88 -24.25
C CYS A 431 -5.75 21.65 -25.72
N LEU A 432 -6.71 22.42 -26.25
CA LEU A 432 -7.14 22.36 -27.64
C LEU A 432 -6.00 22.61 -28.63
N LEU A 433 -5.00 23.41 -28.26
CA LEU A 433 -3.82 23.70 -29.09
C LEU A 433 -2.88 22.49 -29.23
N PHE A 434 -3.03 21.49 -28.38
CA PHE A 434 -2.14 20.34 -28.27
C PHE A 434 -2.83 19.01 -28.59
N MET A 435 -4.06 19.01 -29.13
CA MET A 435 -4.86 17.79 -29.32
C MET A 435 -4.14 16.66 -30.07
N ASP A 436 -3.35 17.00 -31.09
CA ASP A 436 -2.62 15.98 -31.87
C ASP A 436 -1.36 15.45 -31.17
N ARG A 437 -1.01 16.00 -29.98
CA ARG A 437 0.18 15.65 -29.20
C ARG A 437 -0.03 15.71 -27.68
N ILE A 438 -1.25 15.39 -27.21
CA ILE A 438 -1.66 15.51 -25.80
C ILE A 438 -0.69 14.79 -24.86
N GLU A 439 -0.29 13.56 -25.19
CA GLU A 439 0.55 12.69 -24.35
C GLU A 439 1.93 13.30 -24.03
N THR A 440 2.45 14.15 -24.92
CA THR A 440 3.75 14.82 -24.76
C THR A 440 3.61 16.30 -24.38
N SER A 441 2.38 16.74 -24.11
CA SER A 441 2.07 18.14 -23.83
C SER A 441 2.02 18.43 -22.32
N PRO A 442 2.06 19.72 -21.92
CA PRO A 442 1.81 20.13 -20.53
C PRO A 442 0.41 19.81 -20.00
N TYR A 443 -0.47 19.25 -20.83
CA TYR A 443 -1.88 18.94 -20.50
C TYR A 443 -2.17 17.42 -20.47
N ALA A 444 -1.13 16.58 -20.55
CA ALA A 444 -1.29 15.13 -20.51
C ALA A 444 -2.03 14.64 -19.26
N ASP A 445 -1.87 15.34 -18.14
CA ASP A 445 -2.53 15.07 -16.87
C ASP A 445 -4.06 15.18 -16.94
N LEU A 446 -4.59 16.10 -17.76
CA LEU A 446 -6.04 16.28 -17.93
C LEU A 446 -6.72 15.04 -18.51
N PHE A 447 -5.99 14.24 -19.31
CA PHE A 447 -6.52 13.03 -19.94
C PHE A 447 -6.14 11.75 -19.20
N SER A 448 -5.53 11.88 -18.02
CA SER A 448 -5.14 10.75 -17.18
C SER A 448 -6.38 9.97 -16.69
N PRO A 449 -6.35 8.62 -16.69
CA PRO A 449 -7.39 7.80 -16.06
C PRO A 449 -7.61 8.13 -14.57
N GLN A 450 -6.59 8.69 -13.92
CA GLN A 450 -6.63 9.10 -12.52
C GLN A 450 -7.74 10.12 -12.23
N LEU A 451 -7.98 11.06 -13.15
CA LEU A 451 -8.99 12.11 -12.98
C LEU A 451 -10.41 11.53 -12.87
N LEU A 452 -10.71 10.52 -13.72
CA LEU A 452 -11.98 9.81 -13.69
C LEU A 452 -12.14 9.04 -12.36
N MET A 453 -11.09 8.36 -11.92
CA MET A 453 -11.10 7.59 -10.67
C MET A 453 -11.32 8.47 -9.43
N GLU A 454 -10.65 9.62 -9.36
CA GLU A 454 -10.82 10.60 -8.28
C GLU A 454 -12.24 11.16 -8.27
N THR A 455 -12.76 11.53 -9.45
CA THR A 455 -14.13 12.05 -9.57
C THR A 455 -15.17 11.02 -9.16
N GLN A 456 -14.98 9.76 -9.56
CA GLN A 456 -15.83 8.65 -9.14
C GLN A 456 -15.83 8.50 -7.61
N MET A 457 -14.64 8.49 -6.98
CA MET A 457 -14.51 8.35 -5.54
C MET A 457 -15.16 9.51 -4.78
N GLU A 458 -14.96 10.74 -5.23
CA GLU A 458 -15.60 11.94 -4.66
C GLU A 458 -17.12 11.90 -4.83
N PHE A 459 -17.61 11.49 -6.01
CA PHE A 459 -19.03 11.32 -6.28
C PHE A 459 -19.66 10.27 -5.37
N THR A 460 -19.07 9.08 -5.29
CA THR A 460 -19.54 8.02 -4.39
C THR A 460 -19.59 8.51 -2.94
N LYS A 461 -18.56 9.22 -2.47
CA LYS A 461 -18.53 9.80 -1.12
C LYS A 461 -19.65 10.81 -0.90
N ALA A 462 -19.90 11.69 -1.87
CA ALA A 462 -20.97 12.68 -1.82
C ALA A 462 -22.35 12.01 -1.75
N CYS A 463 -22.59 11.00 -2.60
CA CYS A 463 -23.82 10.22 -2.59
C CYS A 463 -24.04 9.48 -1.27
N CYS A 464 -23.01 8.78 -0.78
CA CYS A 464 -23.10 8.07 0.49
C CYS A 464 -23.48 9.00 1.65
N LYS A 465 -22.91 10.21 1.68
CA LYS A 465 -23.24 11.24 2.68
C LYS A 465 -24.68 11.71 2.61
N VAL A 466 -25.21 11.98 1.41
CA VAL A 466 -26.60 12.45 1.22
C VAL A 466 -27.60 11.35 1.53
N LEU A 467 -27.31 10.11 1.12
CA LEU A 467 -28.17 8.95 1.32
C LEU A 467 -28.07 8.36 2.74
N GLY A 468 -27.18 8.87 3.58
CA GLY A 468 -26.97 8.35 4.94
C GLY A 468 -26.41 6.92 4.99
N ILE A 469 -25.80 6.45 3.89
CA ILE A 469 -25.18 5.12 3.82
C ILE A 469 -23.68 5.21 4.10
N ALA A 470 -23.12 4.22 4.79
CA ALA A 470 -21.68 4.14 4.99
C ALA A 470 -20.96 4.02 3.63
N GLN A 471 -19.93 4.85 3.42
CA GLN A 471 -19.09 4.86 2.22
C GLN A 471 -18.47 3.49 1.97
N GLU A 472 -17.85 2.93 3.01
CA GLU A 472 -17.23 1.61 2.95
C GLU A 472 -18.17 0.53 3.45
N SER A 473 -18.03 -0.68 2.89
CA SER A 473 -18.76 -1.85 3.37
C SER A 473 -18.28 -2.22 4.80
N PRO A 474 -19.19 -2.53 5.74
CA PRO A 474 -18.80 -3.03 7.06
C PRO A 474 -17.89 -4.25 6.99
N LEU A 475 -18.16 -5.17 6.05
CA LEU A 475 -17.31 -6.35 5.83
C LEU A 475 -15.88 -5.95 5.44
N TYR A 476 -15.74 -5.00 4.50
CA TYR A 476 -14.44 -4.51 4.07
C TYR A 476 -13.66 -3.89 5.23
N LEU A 477 -14.31 -3.01 6.00
CA LEU A 477 -13.69 -2.34 7.16
C LEU A 477 -13.26 -3.33 8.24
N VAL A 478 -14.12 -4.29 8.60
CA VAL A 478 -13.79 -5.30 9.63
C VAL A 478 -12.63 -6.18 9.19
N VAL A 479 -12.60 -6.61 7.93
CA VAL A 479 -11.48 -7.40 7.39
C VAL A 479 -10.19 -6.58 7.40
N CYS A 480 -10.23 -5.32 6.96
CA CYS A 480 -9.05 -4.45 6.98
C CYS A 480 -8.54 -4.19 8.41
N ALA A 481 -9.45 -3.93 9.35
CA ALA A 481 -9.09 -3.77 10.76
C ALA A 481 -8.46 -5.06 11.32
N GLY A 482 -9.01 -6.23 10.96
CA GLY A 482 -8.47 -7.53 11.33
C GLY A 482 -7.06 -7.76 10.79
N ILE A 483 -6.80 -7.40 9.52
CA ILE A 483 -5.45 -7.49 8.91
C ILE A 483 -4.46 -6.61 9.66
N VAL A 484 -4.83 -5.38 10.03
CA VAL A 484 -3.97 -4.47 10.79
C VAL A 484 -3.72 -4.99 12.22
N ALA A 485 -4.75 -5.58 12.85
CA ALA A 485 -4.65 -6.13 14.20
C ALA A 485 -3.86 -7.44 14.28
N LEU A 486 -3.86 -8.24 13.21
CA LEU A 486 -3.37 -9.62 13.22
C LEU A 486 -1.93 -9.78 13.75
N PRO A 487 -0.93 -8.97 13.34
CA PRO A 487 0.44 -9.10 13.86
C PRO A 487 0.53 -8.86 15.38
N VAL A 488 -0.24 -7.89 15.89
CA VAL A 488 -0.28 -7.56 17.32
C VAL A 488 -0.93 -8.70 18.10
N LEU A 489 -2.03 -9.24 17.59
CA LEU A 489 -2.74 -10.36 18.21
C LEU A 489 -1.89 -11.64 18.23
N LEU A 490 -1.15 -11.93 17.16
CA LEU A 490 -0.20 -13.03 17.11
C LEU A 490 0.90 -12.88 18.17
N LYS A 491 1.46 -11.67 18.32
CA LYS A 491 2.46 -11.38 19.35
C LYS A 491 1.87 -11.55 20.75
N ALA A 492 0.66 -11.03 20.98
CA ALA A 492 -0.04 -11.16 22.25
C ALA A 492 -0.33 -12.62 22.60
N ALA A 493 -0.76 -13.44 21.63
CA ALA A 493 -1.02 -14.86 21.84
C ALA A 493 0.23 -15.65 22.26
N ARG A 494 1.44 -15.23 21.84
CA ARG A 494 2.71 -15.82 22.29
C ARG A 494 3.05 -15.44 23.72
N ILE A 495 2.83 -14.18 24.11
CA ILE A 495 3.10 -13.67 25.46
C ILE A 495 2.10 -14.23 26.48
N PHE A 496 0.84 -14.37 26.06
CA PHE A 496 -0.27 -14.87 26.87
C PHE A 496 -0.79 -16.20 26.30
N PRO A 497 -0.04 -17.31 26.46
CA PRO A 497 -0.40 -18.60 25.88
C PRO A 497 -1.71 -19.16 26.44
N ASN A 498 -2.04 -18.82 27.70
CA ASN A 498 -3.33 -19.12 28.32
C ASN A 498 -4.38 -18.10 27.88
N LYS A 499 -4.99 -18.34 26.73
CA LYS A 499 -6.12 -17.58 26.14
C LYS A 499 -7.40 -17.55 27.00
N THR A 500 -7.38 -18.10 28.21
CA THR A 500 -8.52 -18.11 29.15
C THR A 500 -8.88 -16.72 29.65
N ASP A 501 -7.90 -15.83 29.80
CA ASP A 501 -8.12 -14.47 30.30
C ASP A 501 -8.76 -13.54 29.24
N TRP A 502 -8.84 -14.00 27.99
CA TRP A 502 -9.51 -13.29 26.90
C TRP A 502 -11.02 -13.63 26.85
N LYS A 503 -11.48 -14.57 27.68
CA LYS A 503 -12.88 -15.01 27.71
C LYS A 503 -13.68 -14.11 28.66
N GLY A 504 -14.71 -13.45 28.12
CA GLY A 504 -15.68 -12.70 28.92
C GLY A 504 -15.33 -11.23 29.15
N THR A 505 -14.30 -10.70 28.47
CA THR A 505 -14.00 -9.26 28.44
C THR A 505 -14.38 -8.69 27.07
N ASP A 506 -15.10 -7.58 27.04
CA ASP A 506 -15.43 -6.84 25.80
C ASP A 506 -14.23 -6.05 25.24
N GLN A 507 -13.02 -6.29 25.78
CA GLN A 507 -11.80 -5.57 25.44
C GLN A 507 -10.65 -6.54 25.20
N LEU A 508 -9.78 -6.17 24.26
CA LEU A 508 -8.53 -6.87 23.99
C LEU A 508 -7.51 -6.59 25.11
N PRO A 509 -6.63 -7.55 25.43
CA PRO A 509 -5.60 -7.37 26.45
C PRO A 509 -4.46 -6.42 26.02
N VAL A 510 -4.40 -6.12 24.72
CA VAL A 510 -3.39 -5.26 24.11
C VAL A 510 -4.07 -4.19 23.28
N GLU A 511 -3.52 -2.98 23.31
CA GLU A 511 -3.98 -1.88 22.48
C GLU A 511 -3.55 -2.11 21.02
N VAL A 512 -4.48 -1.87 20.09
CA VAL A 512 -4.24 -1.99 18.65
C VAL A 512 -4.54 -0.65 17.99
N GLU A 513 -3.50 0.03 17.53
CA GLU A 513 -3.65 1.29 16.78
C GLU A 513 -4.08 1.00 15.33
N LEU A 514 -5.38 1.06 15.05
CA LEU A 514 -5.93 0.85 13.70
C LEU A 514 -5.69 2.03 12.74
N GLY A 515 -5.43 3.23 13.29
CA GLY A 515 -5.23 4.45 12.52
C GLY A 515 -6.52 5.24 12.23
N LYS A 516 -6.37 6.42 11.62
CA LYS A 516 -7.46 7.41 11.45
C LYS A 516 -8.59 6.93 10.54
N SER A 517 -8.32 6.03 9.61
CA SER A 517 -9.30 5.50 8.66
C SER A 517 -10.42 4.68 9.33
N PHE A 518 -10.22 4.25 10.58
CA PHE A 518 -11.19 3.49 11.37
C PHE A 518 -11.87 4.33 12.47
N GLN A 519 -11.70 5.65 12.44
CA GLN A 519 -12.32 6.59 13.38
C GLN A 519 -13.61 7.15 12.77
N PHE A 520 -14.72 6.46 12.99
CA PHE A 520 -16.02 6.81 12.38
C PHE A 520 -16.83 7.81 13.20
N HIS A 521 -16.61 7.83 14.53
CA HIS A 521 -17.33 8.69 15.45
C HIS A 521 -16.35 9.30 16.43
N SER A 522 -16.60 10.55 16.79
CA SER A 522 -15.91 11.21 17.89
C SER A 522 -16.27 10.50 19.20
N ILE A 523 -15.27 9.93 19.85
CA ILE A 523 -15.43 9.24 21.11
C ILE A 523 -14.88 10.13 22.22
N PHE A 524 -15.65 10.32 23.28
CA PHE A 524 -15.17 10.96 24.50
C PHE A 524 -14.93 9.92 25.58
N THR A 525 -13.69 9.86 26.10
CA THR A 525 -13.36 9.06 27.28
C THR A 525 -13.30 9.98 28.48
N CYS A 526 -14.10 9.69 29.52
CA CYS A 526 -14.15 10.49 30.72
C CYS A 526 -12.77 10.53 31.39
N PRO A 527 -12.17 11.70 31.60
CA PRO A 527 -10.85 11.78 32.22
C PRO A 527 -10.80 11.26 33.67
N VAL A 528 -11.95 11.24 34.36
CA VAL A 528 -12.07 10.82 35.77
C VAL A 528 -12.39 9.35 35.91
N SER A 529 -13.40 8.83 35.19
CA SER A 529 -13.74 7.40 35.26
C SER A 529 -12.90 6.54 34.33
N ARG A 530 -12.21 7.14 33.34
CA ARG A 530 -11.53 6.46 32.23
C ARG A 530 -12.44 5.57 31.39
N GLU A 531 -13.74 5.78 31.51
CA GLU A 531 -14.77 5.06 30.74
C GLU A 531 -15.20 5.92 29.54
N GLN A 532 -15.47 5.25 28.42
CA GLN A 532 -16.06 5.87 27.23
C GLN A 532 -17.49 6.36 27.52
N SER A 533 -17.85 7.54 27.01
CA SER A 533 -19.22 8.06 27.10
C SER A 533 -20.18 7.23 26.27
N SER A 534 -21.41 7.08 26.75
CA SER A 534 -22.51 6.40 26.05
C SER A 534 -23.75 7.29 25.98
N ALA A 535 -24.80 6.85 25.27
CA ALA A 535 -26.08 7.55 25.25
C ALA A 535 -26.70 7.69 26.67
N ASP A 536 -26.53 6.66 27.51
CA ASP A 536 -26.99 6.65 28.91
C ASP A 536 -26.05 7.40 29.86
N ASN A 537 -24.80 7.62 29.45
CA ASN A 537 -23.78 8.33 30.23
C ASN A 537 -23.05 9.36 29.34
N PRO A 538 -23.76 10.42 28.91
CA PRO A 538 -23.24 11.36 27.93
C PRO A 538 -22.13 12.24 28.53
N PRO A 539 -21.26 12.80 27.67
CA PRO A 539 -20.30 13.81 28.06
C PRO A 539 -21.01 15.13 28.38
N MET A 540 -20.67 15.72 29.52
CA MET A 540 -21.27 16.93 30.04
C MET A 540 -20.23 18.04 30.12
N LEU A 541 -20.47 19.14 29.42
CA LEU A 541 -19.72 20.38 29.52
C LEU A 541 -20.03 21.07 30.85
N LEU A 542 -19.01 21.24 31.66
CA LEU A 542 -19.04 22.04 32.87
C LEU A 542 -18.97 23.53 32.49
N PRO A 543 -19.59 24.44 33.25
CA PRO A 543 -19.44 25.89 33.09
C PRO A 543 -17.99 26.40 33.00
N CYS A 544 -17.03 25.69 33.61
CA CYS A 544 -15.61 26.01 33.51
C CYS A 544 -14.92 25.60 32.19
N GLY A 545 -15.64 24.96 31.27
CA GLY A 545 -15.13 24.51 29.96
C GLY A 545 -14.59 23.07 29.95
N HIS A 546 -14.42 22.42 31.10
CA HIS A 546 -14.04 21.01 31.16
C HIS A 546 -15.22 20.08 30.85
N VAL A 547 -14.92 18.87 30.38
CA VAL A 547 -15.94 17.87 30.05
C VAL A 547 -15.74 16.65 30.93
N LEU A 548 -16.84 16.11 31.48
CA LEU A 548 -16.87 14.87 32.26
C LEU A 548 -18.13 14.09 31.90
N CYS A 549 -18.13 12.76 32.02
CA CYS A 549 -19.36 11.98 31.84
C CYS A 549 -20.38 12.26 32.96
N GLN A 550 -21.67 12.20 32.64
CA GLN A 550 -22.78 12.49 33.55
C GLN A 550 -22.71 11.68 34.85
N ALA A 551 -22.43 10.38 34.77
CA ALA A 551 -22.26 9.51 35.93
C ALA A 551 -21.07 9.91 36.81
N SER A 552 -19.99 10.43 36.20
CA SER A 552 -18.84 10.94 36.95
C SER A 552 -19.21 12.21 37.73
N ILE A 553 -19.98 13.13 37.12
CA ILE A 553 -20.49 14.33 37.80
C ILE A 553 -21.41 13.95 38.96
N GLN A 554 -22.26 12.94 38.78
CA GLN A 554 -23.17 12.48 39.82
C GLN A 554 -22.43 11.91 41.05
N LYS A 555 -21.29 11.24 40.83
CA LYS A 555 -20.45 10.65 41.88
C LYS A 555 -19.53 11.65 42.58
N LEU A 556 -19.39 12.89 42.10
CA LEU A 556 -18.53 13.89 42.73
C LEU A 556 -19.10 14.36 44.08
N PRO A 557 -18.26 14.55 45.11
CA PRO A 557 -18.68 15.05 46.42
C PRO A 557 -19.40 16.40 46.31
N ARG A 558 -20.52 16.56 47.02
CA ARG A 558 -21.35 17.77 46.98
C ARG A 558 -21.37 18.51 48.30
N VAL A 559 -21.23 19.83 48.24
CA VAL A 559 -21.49 20.75 49.37
C VAL A 559 -22.67 21.63 48.97
N THR A 560 -23.80 21.54 49.68
CA THR A 560 -25.01 22.34 49.41
C THR A 560 -25.39 22.37 47.92
N SER A 561 -25.44 21.20 47.28
CA SER A 561 -25.78 20.99 45.85
C SER A 561 -24.74 21.46 44.81
N ARG A 562 -23.59 21.99 45.23
CA ARG A 562 -22.45 22.34 44.37
C ARG A 562 -21.36 21.28 44.43
N PHE A 563 -20.64 21.10 43.33
CA PHE A 563 -19.46 20.23 43.25
C PHE A 563 -18.28 20.99 42.64
N LYS A 564 -17.05 20.55 42.93
CA LYS A 564 -15.81 21.11 42.36
C LYS A 564 -15.40 20.35 41.11
N CYS A 565 -14.91 21.07 40.11
CA CYS A 565 -14.26 20.45 38.97
C CYS A 565 -12.95 19.75 39.42
N PRO A 566 -12.66 18.52 38.95
CA PRO A 566 -11.39 17.84 39.25
C PRO A 566 -10.15 18.52 38.65
N TYR A 567 -10.35 19.34 37.60
CA TYR A 567 -9.27 19.97 36.84
C TYR A 567 -9.07 21.45 37.18
N CYS A 568 -9.99 22.08 37.92
CA CYS A 568 -9.89 23.49 38.25
C CYS A 568 -10.67 23.84 39.53
N PRO A 569 -10.39 24.99 40.18
CA PRO A 569 -11.01 25.34 41.45
C PRO A 569 -12.48 25.77 41.34
N CYS A 570 -13.08 25.77 40.14
CA CYS A 570 -14.45 26.22 39.93
C CYS A 570 -15.48 25.30 40.59
N GLU A 571 -16.42 25.91 41.31
CA GLU A 571 -17.61 25.25 41.86
C GLU A 571 -18.82 25.50 40.98
N GLN A 572 -19.63 24.47 40.76
CA GLN A 572 -20.80 24.54 39.88
C GLN A 572 -21.89 23.56 40.31
N THR A 573 -23.09 23.72 39.75
CA THR A 573 -24.21 22.80 39.98
C THR A 573 -24.45 21.91 38.77
N VAL A 574 -25.03 20.73 38.99
CA VAL A 574 -25.35 19.78 37.91
C VAL A 574 -26.30 20.38 36.89
N SER A 575 -27.24 21.23 37.34
CA SER A 575 -28.18 21.95 36.47
C SER A 575 -27.54 22.92 35.48
N GLN A 576 -26.29 23.34 35.71
CA GLN A 576 -25.56 24.24 34.81
C GLN A 576 -24.72 23.47 33.78
N CYS A 577 -24.58 22.15 33.93
CA CYS A 577 -23.84 21.32 33.00
C CYS A 577 -24.70 21.04 31.76
N ARG A 578 -24.09 21.09 30.58
CA ARG A 578 -24.78 20.86 29.30
C ARG A 578 -24.28 19.57 28.66
N VAL A 579 -25.19 18.76 28.14
CA VAL A 579 -24.81 17.61 27.32
C VAL A 579 -24.10 18.12 26.07
N ILE A 580 -22.96 17.50 25.73
CA ILE A 580 -22.30 17.68 24.44
C ILE A 580 -22.69 16.51 23.55
N ASN A 581 -23.12 16.80 22.34
CA ASN A 581 -23.27 15.81 21.27
C ASN A 581 -22.09 15.99 20.31
N PHE A 582 -21.39 14.89 20.04
CA PHE A 582 -20.19 14.84 19.23
C PHE A 582 -20.47 14.41 17.79
#